data_AF-A0A6I1MPG6-F1
#
_entry.id   AF-A0A6I1MPG6-F1
#
_cell.length_a   1.000
_cell.length_b   1.000
_cell.length_c   1.000
_cell.angle_alpha   90.00
_cell.angle_beta   90.00
_cell.angle_gamma   90.00
#
_symmetry.space_group_name_H-M   'P 1'
#
loop_
_entity.id
_entity.type
_entity.pdbx_description
1 polymer ?
#
loop_
_entity_poly.entity_id
_entity_poly.type
_entity_poly.pdbx_seq_one_letter_code
_entity_poly.pdbx_strand_id
1 'polypeptide(L)'
;MNVKKLMKIIGVSIGIIISLFFLFAICKIIIFRIYMMDDIRVRNGKVQYEEAFLPKDIKLIDVKIDKEESNKIIPINDEKLYFNGKELKISKHIFQMNLRLYVPLEETLKEMQIKLEKENDNFNIEDKVNFNIFNNFYKKDGENKELRGKCLIIKDKVYISLNDLEEFLNLRDRWSNNLENIYLFKDKKYKKPNKAKNIWGKAALIRLEDVASGGVFGNNENREKLKIMSDYLYSQGIIFHLAWVPRYVEPKKNIDNDFLKNHSMSNVQFINILDHLINRGAVIGLHGYTHQYGNTVSTIGVELSPSVNNNENATKEVAESAIKTAKTLNIPYSFFETPHYRATRKEQKILEKYFRVLYEPYGGFWNLKPLISLNNRNTIYVPTPLGYVKDDDGKIMANRIKRNSTGEKLSSLFVHPFKELKYIELKNIDKDGYGDYVYNQDSPLQNIVQALKETGHVTIRVDNLK
;
A
#
# COMPACT_ATOMS: atom_id res chain seq x y z
N MET A 1 -17.31 -28.83 62.09
CA MET A 1 -17.69 -29.14 60.68
C MET A 1 -16.84 -30.31 60.20
N ASN A 2 -17.45 -31.41 59.74
CA ASN A 2 -16.72 -32.62 59.31
C ASN A 2 -15.86 -32.32 58.09
N VAL A 3 -14.55 -32.60 58.14
CA VAL A 3 -13.57 -32.36 57.08
C VAL A 3 -14.05 -32.92 55.73
N LYS A 4 -14.70 -34.09 55.72
CA LYS A 4 -15.29 -34.69 54.50
C LYS A 4 -16.42 -33.83 53.90
N LYS A 5 -17.25 -33.20 54.73
CA LYS A 5 -18.34 -32.32 54.29
C LYS A 5 -17.79 -31.01 53.73
N LEU A 6 -16.74 -30.45 54.35
CA LEU A 6 -16.05 -29.27 53.84
C LEU A 6 -15.36 -29.54 52.50
N MET A 7 -14.64 -30.66 52.36
CA MET A 7 -14.01 -31.06 51.10
C MET A 7 -15.03 -31.28 49.97
N LYS A 8 -16.20 -31.85 50.27
CA LYS A 8 -17.29 -32.01 49.29
C LYS A 8 -17.84 -30.66 48.82
N ILE A 9 -18.05 -29.71 49.74
CA ILE A 9 -18.50 -28.36 49.40
C ILE A 9 -17.46 -27.65 48.54
N ILE A 10 -16.18 -27.69 48.91
CA ILE A 10 -15.08 -27.11 48.13
C ILE A 10 -15.02 -27.73 46.73
N GLY A 11 -15.13 -29.05 46.61
CA GLY A 11 -15.12 -29.75 45.32
C GLY A 11 -16.30 -29.34 44.42
N VAL A 12 -17.51 -29.20 44.99
CA VAL A 12 -18.68 -28.71 44.25
C VAL A 12 -18.50 -27.25 43.83
N SER A 13 -18.00 -26.38 44.70
CA SER A 13 -17.73 -24.98 44.39
C SER A 13 -16.68 -24.83 43.27
N ILE A 14 -15.58 -25.59 43.33
CA ILE A 14 -14.57 -25.63 42.27
C ILE A 14 -15.20 -26.11 40.95
N GLY A 15 -16.02 -27.17 40.98
CA GLY A 15 -16.73 -27.67 39.80
C GLY A 15 -17.65 -26.62 39.16
N ILE A 16 -18.38 -25.85 39.97
CA ILE A 16 -19.24 -24.76 39.49
C ILE A 16 -18.40 -23.65 38.85
N ILE A 17 -17.30 -23.24 39.49
CA ILE A 17 -16.40 -22.19 38.96
C ILE A 17 -15.83 -22.62 37.60
N ILE A 18 -15.38 -23.87 37.48
CA ILE A 18 -14.87 -24.43 36.21
C ILE A 18 -15.96 -24.43 35.14
N SER A 19 -17.18 -24.88 35.48
CA SER A 19 -18.31 -24.89 34.54
C SER A 19 -18.69 -23.49 34.07
N LEU A 20 -18.71 -22.50 34.97
CA LEU A 20 -18.98 -21.10 34.61
C LEU A 20 -17.89 -20.53 33.71
N PHE A 21 -16.63 -20.89 33.96
CA PHE A 21 -15.50 -20.50 33.10
C PHE A 21 -15.63 -21.07 31.69
N PHE A 22 -15.97 -22.36 31.56
CA PHE A 22 -16.21 -22.98 30.24
C PHE A 22 -17.40 -22.35 29.52
N LEU A 23 -18.51 -22.11 30.23
CA LEU A 23 -19.68 -21.44 29.65
C LEU A 23 -19.31 -20.05 29.14
N PHE A 24 -18.58 -19.26 29.94
CA PHE A 24 -18.10 -17.94 29.53
C PHE A 24 -17.20 -18.01 28.30
N ALA A 25 -16.26 -18.96 28.25
CA ALA A 25 -15.38 -19.17 27.09
C ALA A 25 -16.17 -19.52 25.82
N ILE A 26 -17.15 -20.43 25.93
CA ILE A 26 -18.03 -20.82 24.83
C ILE A 26 -18.85 -19.62 24.34
N CYS A 27 -19.50 -18.89 25.24
CA CYS A 27 -20.25 -17.67 24.91
C CYS A 27 -19.37 -16.66 24.17
N LYS A 28 -18.12 -16.46 24.61
CA LYS A 28 -17.18 -15.55 23.96
C LYS A 28 -16.84 -15.99 22.52
N ILE A 29 -16.62 -17.28 22.31
CA ILE A 29 -16.36 -17.84 20.97
C ILE A 29 -17.57 -17.65 20.05
N ILE A 30 -18.78 -17.91 20.56
CA ILE A 30 -20.03 -17.73 19.82
C ILE A 30 -20.19 -16.25 19.42
N ILE A 31 -19.98 -15.33 20.36
CA ILE A 31 -20.03 -13.89 20.07
C ILE A 31 -19.05 -13.52 18.96
N PHE A 32 -17.80 -13.97 19.02
CA PHE A 32 -16.86 -13.68 17.93
C PHE A 32 -17.29 -14.27 16.59
N ARG A 33 -17.81 -15.50 16.56
CA ARG A 33 -18.34 -16.12 15.33
C ARG A 33 -19.45 -15.31 14.69
N ILE A 34 -20.36 -14.74 15.48
CA ILE A 34 -21.45 -13.89 14.98
C ILE A 34 -20.92 -12.65 14.24
N TYR A 35 -19.76 -12.13 14.62
CA TYR A 35 -19.16 -10.94 14.02
C TYR A 35 -18.12 -11.26 12.93
N MET A 36 -17.95 -12.54 12.57
CA MET A 36 -17.05 -12.91 11.47
C MET A 36 -17.76 -12.85 10.12
N MET A 37 -16.97 -12.59 9.08
CA MET A 37 -17.38 -12.65 7.69
C MET A 37 -16.97 -14.01 7.10
N ASP A 38 -17.94 -14.79 6.66
CA ASP A 38 -17.81 -16.12 6.10
C ASP A 38 -17.95 -16.13 4.57
N ASP A 39 -17.57 -17.25 3.93
CA ASP A 39 -17.62 -17.49 2.47
C ASP A 39 -17.21 -16.29 1.57
N ILE A 40 -16.10 -15.63 1.88
CA ILE A 40 -15.65 -14.46 1.13
C ILE A 40 -15.22 -14.85 -0.28
N ARG A 41 -16.02 -14.46 -1.27
CA ARG A 41 -15.84 -14.79 -2.68
C ARG A 41 -16.02 -13.57 -3.55
N VAL A 42 -15.45 -13.64 -4.75
CA VAL A 42 -15.83 -12.77 -5.86
C VAL A 42 -16.87 -13.50 -6.69
N ARG A 43 -18.01 -12.86 -6.95
CA ARG A 43 -19.05 -13.34 -7.87
C ARG A 43 -19.46 -12.17 -8.78
N ASN A 44 -19.42 -12.37 -10.09
CA ASN A 44 -19.63 -11.33 -11.09
C ASN A 44 -18.79 -10.06 -10.84
N GLY A 45 -17.53 -10.24 -10.44
CA GLY A 45 -16.58 -9.14 -10.18
C GLY A 45 -16.84 -8.35 -8.90
N LYS A 46 -17.84 -8.74 -8.08
CA LYS A 46 -18.14 -8.11 -6.79
C LYS A 46 -17.75 -9.04 -5.63
N VAL A 47 -17.22 -8.46 -4.57
CA VAL A 47 -16.96 -9.19 -3.32
C VAL A 47 -18.29 -9.48 -2.64
N GLN A 48 -18.48 -10.72 -2.23
CA GLN A 48 -19.65 -11.21 -1.51
C GLN A 48 -19.15 -12.06 -0.33
N TYR A 49 -19.90 -12.04 0.75
CA TYR A 49 -19.62 -12.78 1.97
C TYR A 49 -20.91 -12.98 2.76
N GLU A 50 -20.89 -13.95 3.66
CA GLU A 50 -21.96 -14.20 4.62
C GLU A 50 -21.60 -13.54 5.95
N GLU A 51 -22.53 -12.83 6.58
CA GLU A 51 -22.35 -12.26 7.91
C GLU A 51 -23.67 -12.25 8.67
N ALA A 52 -23.59 -12.39 10.00
CA ALA A 52 -24.78 -12.29 10.86
C ALA A 52 -25.08 -10.84 11.29
N PHE A 53 -24.17 -9.90 11.02
CA PHE A 53 -24.32 -8.49 11.39
C PHE A 53 -23.76 -7.57 10.31
N LEU A 54 -24.58 -6.63 9.83
CA LEU A 54 -24.15 -5.59 8.90
C LEU A 54 -23.34 -4.49 9.62
N PRO A 55 -22.16 -4.11 9.13
CA PRO A 55 -21.40 -3.01 9.71
C PRO A 55 -22.23 -1.71 9.79
N LYS A 56 -22.15 -1.01 10.91
CA LYS A 56 -22.71 0.35 11.06
C LYS A 56 -21.87 1.33 10.26
N ASP A 57 -22.51 2.24 9.54
CA ASP A 57 -21.78 3.35 8.92
C ASP A 57 -21.49 4.42 9.98
N ILE A 58 -20.22 4.53 10.39
CA ILE A 58 -19.75 5.48 11.40
C ILE A 58 -18.74 6.43 10.75
N LYS A 59 -18.97 7.73 10.95
CA LYS A 59 -18.03 8.77 10.53
C LYS A 59 -16.71 8.63 11.29
N LEU A 60 -15.64 8.38 10.56
CA LEU A 60 -14.27 8.34 11.08
C LEU A 60 -13.78 9.75 11.38
N ILE A 61 -12.78 9.86 12.27
CA ILE A 61 -12.10 11.11 12.56
C ILE A 61 -11.34 11.56 11.31
N ASP A 62 -11.66 12.77 10.87
CA ASP A 62 -10.99 13.41 9.75
C ASP A 62 -9.80 14.23 10.26
N VAL A 63 -8.58 13.75 10.00
CA VAL A 63 -7.35 14.48 10.34
C VAL A 63 -7.16 15.63 9.37
N LYS A 64 -7.13 16.86 9.89
CA LYS A 64 -6.93 18.07 9.09
C LYS A 64 -5.45 18.19 8.67
N ILE A 65 -5.23 18.69 7.46
CA ILE A 65 -3.90 19.06 6.97
C ILE A 65 -3.79 20.57 6.83
N ASP A 66 -2.56 21.07 6.92
CA ASP A 66 -2.25 22.45 6.56
C ASP A 66 -2.24 22.57 5.03
N LYS A 67 -3.17 23.36 4.49
CA LYS A 67 -3.30 23.55 3.05
C LYS A 67 -2.15 24.37 2.48
N GLU A 68 -1.56 25.29 3.23
CA GLU A 68 -0.46 26.12 2.75
C GLU A 68 0.80 25.28 2.59
N GLU A 69 1.12 24.46 3.59
CA GLU A 69 2.23 23.50 3.55
C GLU A 69 2.09 22.52 2.38
N SER A 70 0.88 21.98 2.16
CA SER A 70 0.57 21.04 1.05
C SER A 70 0.57 21.64 -0.36
N ASN A 71 0.71 22.96 -0.51
CA ASN A 71 0.69 23.63 -1.82
C ASN A 71 1.99 24.39 -2.09
N LYS A 72 3.03 24.19 -1.27
CA LYS A 72 4.32 24.85 -1.47
C LYS A 72 4.99 24.32 -2.73
N ILE A 73 5.21 25.22 -3.68
CA ILE A 73 5.93 24.97 -4.94
C ILE A 73 7.38 25.42 -4.75
N ILE A 74 8.32 24.53 -5.04
CA ILE A 74 9.76 24.77 -4.90
C ILE A 74 10.39 24.64 -6.28
N PRO A 75 11.15 25.64 -6.77
CA PRO A 75 11.92 25.50 -8.01
C PRO A 75 13.05 24.49 -7.80
N ILE A 76 13.24 23.65 -8.80
CA ILE A 76 14.24 22.59 -8.83
C ILE A 76 15.14 22.89 -10.02
N ASN A 77 16.43 23.09 -9.72
CA ASN A 77 17.44 23.48 -10.68
C ASN A 77 18.44 22.32 -10.82
N ASP A 78 18.89 22.07 -12.04
CA ASP A 78 20.00 21.17 -12.43
C ASP A 78 19.65 19.74 -12.84
N GLU A 79 18.41 19.29 -12.61
CA GLU A 79 17.93 17.98 -13.06
C GLU A 79 17.73 17.95 -14.58
N LYS A 80 18.19 16.87 -15.19
CA LYS A 80 18.11 16.66 -16.63
C LYS A 80 17.17 15.51 -16.94
N LEU A 81 16.17 15.79 -17.76
CA LEU A 81 15.30 14.78 -18.31
C LEU A 81 15.80 14.36 -19.69
N TYR A 82 15.84 13.05 -19.89
CA TYR A 82 16.18 12.43 -21.16
C TYR A 82 14.96 11.66 -21.65
N PHE A 83 14.70 11.71 -22.95
CA PHE A 83 13.72 10.86 -23.60
C PHE A 83 14.37 10.12 -24.76
N ASN A 84 14.31 8.79 -24.75
CA ASN A 84 14.98 7.93 -25.74
C ASN A 84 16.44 8.35 -25.99
N GLY A 85 17.19 8.61 -24.91
CA GLY A 85 18.62 8.96 -24.92
C GLY A 85 18.92 10.43 -25.22
N LYS A 86 17.93 11.23 -25.66
CA LYS A 86 18.10 12.66 -25.95
C LYS A 86 17.67 13.51 -24.75
N GLU A 87 18.51 14.45 -24.33
CA GLU A 87 18.14 15.44 -23.32
C GLU A 87 17.01 16.34 -23.84
N LEU A 88 15.95 16.50 -23.04
CA LEU A 88 14.82 17.37 -23.34
C LEU A 88 15.23 18.83 -23.09
N LYS A 89 15.21 19.67 -24.13
CA LYS A 89 15.56 21.09 -24.02
C LYS A 89 14.35 21.93 -23.59
N ILE A 90 13.90 21.68 -22.37
CA ILE A 90 12.81 22.42 -21.72
C ILE A 90 13.36 23.57 -20.89
N SER A 91 12.51 24.56 -20.59
CA SER A 91 12.88 25.65 -19.69
C SER A 91 13.36 25.08 -18.34
N LYS A 92 14.44 25.65 -17.79
CA LYS A 92 15.09 25.20 -16.54
C LYS A 92 14.25 25.41 -15.27
N HIS A 93 12.94 25.54 -15.39
CA HIS A 93 12.02 25.79 -14.29
C HIS A 93 11.18 24.54 -14.04
N ILE A 94 11.84 23.43 -13.70
CA ILE A 94 11.14 22.28 -13.13
C ILE A 94 10.75 22.67 -11.70
N PHE A 95 9.60 22.18 -11.26
CA PHE A 95 9.12 22.45 -9.90
C PHE A 95 8.92 21.18 -9.13
N GLN A 96 8.93 21.30 -7.80
CA GLN A 96 8.49 20.28 -6.88
C GLN A 96 7.32 20.79 -6.05
N MET A 97 6.29 19.94 -5.90
CA MET A 97 5.21 20.14 -4.94
C MET A 97 4.80 18.77 -4.37
N ASN A 98 4.66 18.67 -3.05
CA ASN A 98 4.35 17.40 -2.36
C ASN A 98 5.24 16.24 -2.79
N LEU A 99 6.54 16.49 -2.93
CA LEU A 99 7.56 15.54 -3.39
C LEU A 99 7.29 14.95 -4.79
N ARG A 100 6.56 15.66 -5.66
CA ARG A 100 6.44 15.30 -7.09
C ARG A 100 7.15 16.33 -7.94
N LEU A 101 7.87 15.88 -8.96
CA LEU A 101 8.41 16.78 -9.99
C LEU A 101 7.32 17.20 -10.95
N TYR A 102 7.39 18.44 -11.40
CA TYR A 102 6.45 19.08 -12.32
C TYR A 102 7.22 19.64 -13.51
N VAL A 103 6.83 19.21 -14.71
CA VAL A 103 7.48 19.60 -15.97
C VAL A 103 6.52 20.44 -16.83
N PRO A 104 7.04 21.42 -17.60
CA PRO A 104 6.21 22.25 -18.48
C PRO A 104 5.64 21.38 -19.59
N LEU A 105 4.32 21.14 -19.58
CA LEU A 105 3.67 20.14 -20.42
C LEU A 105 3.90 20.38 -21.91
N GLU A 106 3.58 21.59 -22.38
CA GLU A 106 3.62 21.95 -23.80
C GLU A 106 5.07 21.86 -24.36
N GLU A 107 6.06 22.36 -23.61
CA GLU A 107 7.47 22.29 -23.99
C GLU A 107 8.00 20.84 -24.00
N THR A 108 7.61 20.06 -22.99
CA THR A 108 8.05 18.66 -22.86
C THR A 108 7.53 17.82 -24.01
N LEU A 109 6.23 17.93 -24.33
CA LEU A 109 5.62 17.19 -25.44
C LEU A 109 6.20 17.62 -26.79
N LYS A 110 6.48 18.92 -26.97
CA LYS A 110 7.15 19.44 -28.17
C LYS A 110 8.54 18.82 -28.37
N GLU A 111 9.37 18.79 -27.31
CA GLU A 111 10.70 18.17 -27.37
C GLU A 111 10.65 16.66 -27.62
N MET A 112 9.59 16.00 -27.14
CA MET A 112 9.30 14.58 -27.41
C MET A 112 8.68 14.33 -28.79
N GLN A 113 8.35 15.38 -29.56
CA GLN A 113 7.64 15.31 -30.84
C GLN A 113 6.26 14.63 -30.74
N ILE A 114 5.56 14.88 -29.63
CA ILE A 114 4.23 14.35 -29.36
C ILE A 114 3.18 15.42 -29.67
N LYS A 115 2.16 15.04 -30.44
CA LYS A 115 1.07 15.93 -30.84
C LYS A 115 0.22 16.29 -29.61
N LEU A 116 0.05 17.59 -29.39
CA LEU A 116 -0.86 18.17 -28.40
C LEU A 116 -1.84 19.11 -29.11
N GLU A 117 -3.12 18.92 -28.82
CA GLU A 117 -4.18 19.86 -29.18
C GLU A 117 -4.73 20.51 -27.91
N LYS A 118 -5.02 21.81 -28.00
CA LYS A 118 -5.50 22.63 -26.89
C LYS A 118 -6.69 23.44 -27.33
N GLU A 119 -7.78 23.34 -26.58
CA GLU A 119 -8.96 24.17 -26.73
C GLU A 119 -9.33 24.74 -25.35
N ASN A 120 -9.02 26.02 -25.14
CA ASN A 120 -9.12 26.69 -23.85
C ASN A 120 -8.33 25.93 -22.75
N ASP A 121 -9.05 25.39 -21.76
CA ASP A 121 -8.52 24.66 -20.62
C ASP A 121 -8.47 23.13 -20.84
N ASN A 122 -8.91 22.67 -22.01
CA ASN A 122 -8.93 21.25 -22.38
C ASN A 122 -7.72 20.91 -23.24
N PHE A 123 -7.09 19.80 -22.90
CA PHE A 123 -5.88 19.28 -23.55
C PHE A 123 -6.16 17.88 -24.07
N ASN A 124 -5.77 17.62 -25.31
CA ASN A 124 -5.81 16.31 -25.96
C ASN A 124 -4.41 15.94 -26.46
N ILE A 125 -3.88 14.80 -25.99
CA ILE A 125 -2.57 14.27 -26.37
C ILE A 125 -2.77 13.00 -27.22
N GLU A 126 -2.32 13.05 -28.47
CA GLU A 126 -2.42 11.98 -29.48
C GLU A 126 -3.81 11.33 -29.64
N ASP A 127 -4.91 12.04 -29.35
CA ASP A 127 -6.28 11.48 -29.36
C ASP A 127 -6.49 10.32 -28.36
N LYS A 128 -5.54 10.13 -27.43
CA LYS A 128 -5.53 9.04 -26.45
C LYS A 128 -5.81 9.52 -25.03
N VAL A 129 -5.37 10.74 -24.71
CA VAL A 129 -5.48 11.31 -23.38
C VAL A 129 -6.16 12.66 -23.46
N ASN A 130 -7.26 12.81 -22.73
CA ASN A 130 -8.04 14.05 -22.66
C ASN A 130 -8.18 14.48 -21.21
N PHE A 131 -7.92 15.74 -20.91
CA PHE A 131 -8.12 16.28 -19.56
C PHE A 131 -8.37 17.79 -19.58
N ASN A 132 -8.96 18.28 -18.49
CA ASN A 132 -9.10 19.70 -18.22
C ASN A 132 -8.18 20.08 -17.07
N ILE A 133 -7.45 21.18 -17.18
CA ILE A 133 -6.42 21.57 -16.20
C ILE A 133 -6.96 21.89 -14.80
N PHE A 134 -8.26 22.17 -14.66
CA PHE A 134 -8.91 22.41 -13.37
C PHE A 134 -9.50 21.15 -12.74
N ASN A 135 -9.51 20.04 -13.48
CA ASN A 135 -10.01 18.76 -12.99
C ASN A 135 -8.85 17.89 -12.51
N ASN A 136 -9.04 17.17 -11.41
CA ASN A 136 -8.09 16.16 -10.94
C ASN A 136 -8.24 14.82 -11.68
N PHE A 137 -8.81 14.82 -12.88
CA PHE A 137 -9.10 13.61 -13.65
C PHE A 137 -8.71 13.78 -15.11
N TYR A 138 -8.32 12.67 -15.72
CA TYR A 138 -8.09 12.56 -17.15
C TYR A 138 -8.77 11.30 -17.68
N LYS A 139 -9.08 11.31 -18.96
CA LYS A 139 -9.58 10.14 -19.70
C LYS A 139 -8.47 9.61 -20.57
N LYS A 140 -8.11 8.34 -20.39
CA LYS A 140 -7.13 7.65 -21.23
C LYS A 140 -7.69 6.34 -21.75
N ASP A 141 -7.61 6.12 -23.07
CA ASP A 141 -8.12 4.91 -23.73
C ASP A 141 -9.59 4.59 -23.36
N GLY A 142 -10.40 5.63 -23.13
CA GLY A 142 -11.81 5.50 -22.73
C GLY A 142 -12.06 5.41 -21.22
N GLU A 143 -11.03 5.19 -20.39
CA GLU A 143 -11.14 5.04 -18.94
C GLU A 143 -10.83 6.35 -18.22
N ASN A 144 -11.67 6.72 -17.24
CA ASN A 144 -11.42 7.86 -16.36
C ASN A 144 -10.43 7.47 -15.27
N LYS A 145 -9.40 8.30 -15.06
CA LYS A 145 -8.35 8.11 -14.07
C LYS A 145 -8.11 9.41 -13.32
N GLU A 146 -7.64 9.29 -12.08
CA GLU A 146 -7.30 10.44 -11.24
C GLU A 146 -5.85 10.85 -11.47
N LEU A 147 -5.58 12.16 -11.46
CA LEU A 147 -4.23 12.70 -11.44
C LEU A 147 -3.60 12.50 -10.06
N ARG A 148 -2.35 12.09 -10.03
CA ARG A 148 -1.57 11.96 -8.79
C ARG A 148 -1.13 13.32 -8.28
N GLY A 149 -0.82 14.24 -9.20
CA GLY A 149 -0.60 15.65 -8.93
C GLY A 149 -1.56 16.52 -9.73
N LYS A 150 -2.27 17.43 -9.05
CA LYS A 150 -3.06 18.47 -9.74
C LYS A 150 -2.17 19.24 -10.73
N CYS A 151 -2.73 19.69 -11.85
CA CYS A 151 -2.03 20.59 -12.76
C CYS A 151 -1.65 21.91 -12.05
N LEU A 152 -0.51 22.49 -12.43
CA LEU A 152 -0.08 23.81 -11.95
C LEU A 152 -0.06 24.80 -13.11
N ILE A 153 -0.45 26.04 -12.82
CA ILE A 153 -0.35 27.16 -13.77
C ILE A 153 0.64 28.15 -13.18
N ILE A 154 1.81 28.29 -13.82
CA ILE A 154 2.89 29.15 -13.36
C ILE A 154 3.33 30.02 -14.52
N LYS A 155 3.14 31.34 -14.41
CA LYS A 155 3.44 32.33 -15.47
C LYS A 155 2.82 31.90 -16.81
N ASP A 156 1.52 31.60 -16.78
CA ASP A 156 0.70 31.18 -17.93
C ASP A 156 1.12 29.87 -18.62
N LYS A 157 2.05 29.11 -18.02
CA LYS A 157 2.43 27.78 -18.48
C LYS A 157 1.79 26.71 -17.61
N VAL A 158 1.30 25.65 -18.27
CA VAL A 158 0.75 24.47 -17.61
C VAL A 158 1.87 23.49 -17.30
N TYR A 159 1.94 23.06 -16.04
CA TYR A 159 2.84 22.01 -15.58
C TYR A 159 2.04 20.78 -15.15
N ILE A 160 2.58 19.62 -15.47
CA ILE A 160 2.04 18.33 -15.05
C ILE A 160 3.07 17.58 -14.22
N SER A 161 2.61 16.75 -13.29
CA SER A 161 3.53 15.90 -12.55
C SER A 161 4.23 14.92 -13.50
N LEU A 162 5.50 14.62 -13.25
CA LEU A 162 6.27 13.69 -14.07
C LEU A 162 5.61 12.30 -14.11
N ASN A 163 5.04 11.85 -12.99
CA ASN A 163 4.32 10.57 -12.94
C ASN A 163 3.04 10.58 -13.77
N ASP A 164 2.26 11.67 -13.76
CA ASP A 164 1.07 11.75 -14.61
C ASP A 164 1.46 11.80 -16.09
N LEU A 165 2.58 12.46 -16.45
CA LEU A 165 3.13 12.40 -17.81
C LEU A 165 3.57 10.98 -18.20
N GLU A 166 4.25 10.26 -17.30
CA GLU A 166 4.60 8.85 -17.48
C GLU A 166 3.33 8.02 -17.76
N GLU A 167 2.28 8.20 -16.98
CA GLU A 167 1.00 7.53 -17.17
C GLU A 167 0.31 7.91 -18.47
N PHE A 168 0.31 9.19 -18.86
CA PHE A 168 -0.32 9.65 -20.10
C PHE A 168 0.30 8.92 -21.29
N LEU A 169 1.63 8.84 -21.29
CA LEU A 169 2.40 8.36 -22.40
C LEU A 169 2.79 6.88 -22.29
N ASN A 170 2.42 6.15 -21.23
CA ASN A 170 2.96 4.80 -20.96
C ASN A 170 4.50 4.77 -20.97
N LEU A 171 5.12 5.73 -20.29
CA LEU A 171 6.56 5.77 -20.10
C LEU A 171 6.96 5.08 -18.81
N ARG A 172 8.20 4.63 -18.79
CA ARG A 172 8.94 4.23 -17.60
C ARG A 172 10.09 5.20 -17.43
N ASP A 173 10.39 5.52 -16.18
CA ASP A 173 11.56 6.26 -15.77
C ASP A 173 12.65 5.33 -15.23
N ARG A 174 13.90 5.76 -15.38
CA ARG A 174 15.06 5.20 -14.70
C ARG A 174 15.92 6.36 -14.24
N TRP A 175 16.28 6.37 -12.96
CA TRP A 175 17.05 7.45 -12.37
C TRP A 175 18.50 7.02 -12.22
N SER A 176 19.42 7.93 -12.53
CA SER A 176 20.85 7.76 -12.26
C SER A 176 21.14 7.65 -10.76
N ASN A 177 22.30 7.09 -10.40
CA ASN A 177 22.66 6.87 -9.00
C ASN A 177 22.81 8.17 -8.19
N ASN A 178 23.26 9.25 -8.83
CA ASN A 178 23.33 10.59 -8.22
C ASN A 178 21.99 11.34 -8.28
N LEU A 179 20.95 10.77 -8.89
CA LEU A 179 19.60 11.34 -9.03
C LEU A 179 19.52 12.62 -9.89
N GLU A 180 20.60 13.00 -10.59
CA GLU A 180 20.64 14.21 -11.44
C GLU A 180 19.97 13.99 -12.80
N ASN A 181 20.05 12.76 -13.31
CA ASN A 181 19.53 12.39 -14.62
C ASN A 181 18.35 11.43 -14.48
N ILE A 182 17.25 11.75 -15.16
CA ILE A 182 16.03 10.95 -15.24
C ILE A 182 15.81 10.55 -16.70
N TYR A 183 15.88 9.26 -16.98
CA TYR A 183 15.71 8.69 -18.31
C TYR A 183 14.29 8.18 -18.47
N LEU A 184 13.53 8.78 -19.39
CA LEU A 184 12.20 8.38 -19.78
C LEU A 184 12.25 7.55 -21.06
N PHE A 185 11.56 6.42 -21.09
CA PHE A 185 11.50 5.55 -22.26
C PHE A 185 10.18 4.77 -22.31
N LYS A 186 9.83 4.29 -23.50
CA LYS A 186 8.75 3.31 -23.66
C LYS A 186 9.29 1.95 -23.21
N ASP A 187 8.68 1.35 -22.20
CA ASP A 187 9.13 0.03 -21.74
C ASP A 187 8.76 -1.04 -22.78
N LYS A 188 9.77 -1.64 -23.42
CA LYS A 188 9.62 -2.75 -24.38
C LYS A 188 8.96 -3.98 -23.75
N LYS A 189 9.02 -4.11 -22.42
CA LYS A 189 8.42 -5.20 -21.64
C LYS A 189 7.07 -4.83 -21.03
N TYR A 190 6.57 -3.62 -21.30
CA TYR A 190 5.24 -3.20 -20.86
C TYR A 190 4.18 -4.19 -21.34
N LYS A 191 3.37 -4.66 -20.41
CA LYS A 191 2.20 -5.49 -20.69
C LYS A 191 0.98 -4.73 -20.19
N LYS A 192 0.01 -4.52 -21.07
CA LYS A 192 -1.33 -4.07 -20.64
C LYS A 192 -1.84 -5.02 -19.55
N PRO A 193 -2.58 -4.52 -18.56
CA PRO A 193 -3.12 -5.38 -17.51
C PRO A 193 -3.96 -6.46 -18.17
N ASN A 194 -3.74 -7.70 -17.78
CA ASN A 194 -4.70 -8.74 -18.08
C ASN A 194 -5.92 -8.41 -17.20
N LYS A 195 -6.95 -7.73 -17.76
CA LYS A 195 -8.19 -7.42 -17.03
C LYS A 195 -8.57 -8.68 -16.24
N ALA A 196 -8.77 -8.56 -14.93
CA ALA A 196 -8.96 -9.70 -14.05
C ALA A 196 -10.01 -10.65 -14.65
N LYS A 197 -9.56 -11.72 -15.32
CA LYS A 197 -10.44 -12.59 -16.09
C LYS A 197 -11.39 -13.37 -15.18
N ASN A 198 -10.95 -13.63 -13.95
CA ASN A 198 -11.72 -14.34 -12.96
C ASN A 198 -12.67 -13.38 -12.25
N ILE A 199 -13.85 -13.25 -12.83
CA ILE A 199 -15.01 -12.59 -12.20
C ILE A 199 -15.67 -13.48 -11.12
N TRP A 200 -15.17 -14.70 -10.93
CA TRP A 200 -15.64 -15.69 -9.96
C TRP A 200 -14.46 -16.39 -9.28
N GLY A 201 -14.52 -16.56 -7.95
CA GLY A 201 -13.54 -17.35 -7.22
C GLY A 201 -13.44 -17.00 -5.74
N LYS A 202 -12.60 -17.74 -5.00
CA LYS A 202 -12.34 -17.46 -3.59
C LYS A 202 -11.48 -16.21 -3.45
N ALA A 203 -11.82 -15.32 -2.52
CA ALA A 203 -11.07 -14.09 -2.31
C ALA A 203 -9.67 -14.37 -1.74
N ALA A 204 -8.68 -13.65 -2.27
CA ALA A 204 -7.32 -13.63 -1.76
C ALA A 204 -6.82 -12.21 -1.54
N LEU A 205 -5.87 -12.05 -0.63
CA LEU A 205 -5.19 -10.78 -0.37
C LEU A 205 -3.69 -11.05 -0.23
N ILE A 206 -2.89 -10.27 -0.95
CA ILE A 206 -1.43 -10.27 -0.81
C ILE A 206 -1.02 -8.87 -0.32
N ARG A 207 -0.15 -8.82 0.68
CA ARG A 207 0.44 -7.58 1.17
C ARG A 207 1.96 -7.60 1.09
N LEU A 208 2.52 -6.49 0.63
CA LEU A 208 3.93 -6.15 0.64
C LEU A 208 4.19 -5.28 1.88
N GLU A 209 4.88 -5.81 2.89
CA GLU A 209 5.14 -5.11 4.17
C GLU A 209 6.50 -4.39 4.18
N ASP A 210 6.71 -3.54 5.18
CA ASP A 210 7.99 -2.85 5.45
C ASP A 210 8.52 -1.95 4.32
N VAL A 211 7.62 -1.24 3.62
CA VAL A 211 8.02 -0.33 2.55
C VAL A 211 8.20 1.10 3.09
N ALA A 212 9.42 1.63 3.06
CA ALA A 212 9.78 2.94 3.60
C ALA A 212 10.84 3.63 2.71
N SER A 213 10.94 4.97 2.73
CA SER A 213 12.05 5.68 2.06
C SER A 213 13.31 5.65 2.93
N GLY A 214 13.94 4.48 2.97
CA GLY A 214 15.12 4.18 3.76
C GLY A 214 15.35 2.67 3.82
N GLY A 215 16.34 2.25 4.61
CA GLY A 215 16.70 0.84 4.74
C GLY A 215 16.98 0.19 3.37
N VAL A 216 16.30 -0.91 3.07
CA VAL A 216 16.44 -1.63 1.80
C VAL A 216 16.11 -0.75 0.59
N PHE A 217 15.13 0.16 0.73
CA PHE A 217 14.69 1.08 -0.32
C PHE A 217 15.34 2.46 -0.18
N GLY A 218 16.43 2.60 0.57
CA GLY A 218 17.34 3.74 0.43
C GLY A 218 18.18 3.67 -0.86
N ASN A 219 18.22 2.50 -1.51
CA ASN A 219 18.99 2.25 -2.72
C ASN A 219 18.11 2.37 -3.99
N ASN A 220 18.64 3.04 -5.03
CA ASN A 220 17.92 3.33 -6.29
C ASN A 220 17.61 2.07 -7.13
N GLU A 221 18.46 1.06 -7.11
CA GLU A 221 18.19 -0.19 -7.83
C GLU A 221 17.03 -0.95 -7.18
N ASN A 222 17.02 -1.03 -5.86
CA ASN A 222 15.93 -1.72 -5.13
C ASN A 222 14.58 -1.04 -5.34
N ARG A 223 14.59 0.29 -5.49
CA ARG A 223 13.44 1.10 -5.87
C ARG A 223 12.90 0.76 -7.26
N GLU A 224 13.79 0.63 -8.24
CA GLU A 224 13.41 0.21 -9.60
C GLU A 224 12.88 -1.24 -9.62
N LYS A 225 13.49 -2.12 -8.84
CA LYS A 225 13.00 -3.50 -8.67
C LYS A 225 11.60 -3.53 -8.07
N LEU A 226 11.26 -2.64 -7.14
CA LEU A 226 9.90 -2.52 -6.60
C LEU A 226 8.88 -2.13 -7.69
N LYS A 227 9.24 -1.22 -8.61
CA LYS A 227 8.40 -0.91 -9.79
C LYS A 227 8.18 -2.16 -10.65
N ILE A 228 9.26 -2.92 -10.96
CA ILE A 228 9.19 -4.17 -11.72
C ILE A 228 8.26 -5.19 -11.06
N MET A 229 8.32 -5.33 -9.73
CA MET A 229 7.40 -6.20 -8.98
C MET A 229 5.94 -5.77 -9.19
N SER A 230 5.66 -4.46 -9.11
CA SER A 230 4.30 -3.94 -9.30
C SER A 230 3.80 -4.12 -10.74
N ASP A 231 4.67 -3.91 -11.75
CA ASP A 231 4.35 -4.12 -13.16
C ASP A 231 4.03 -5.60 -13.43
N TYR A 232 4.78 -6.51 -12.81
CA TYR A 232 4.48 -7.93 -12.86
C TYR A 232 3.10 -8.22 -12.29
N LEU A 233 2.82 -7.84 -11.04
CA LEU A 233 1.52 -8.09 -10.39
C LEU A 233 0.36 -7.51 -11.22
N TYR A 234 0.53 -6.29 -11.72
CA TYR A 234 -0.42 -5.62 -12.60
C TYR A 234 -0.66 -6.38 -13.91
N SER A 235 0.41 -6.83 -14.58
CA SER A 235 0.30 -7.65 -15.80
C SER A 235 -0.40 -8.99 -15.55
N GLN A 236 -0.31 -9.50 -14.32
CA GLN A 236 -0.96 -10.74 -13.91
C GLN A 236 -2.42 -10.53 -13.47
N GLY A 237 -2.91 -9.29 -13.41
CA GLY A 237 -4.25 -8.94 -12.93
C GLY A 237 -4.39 -9.05 -11.41
N ILE A 238 -3.29 -8.94 -10.68
CA ILE A 238 -3.24 -9.11 -9.22
C ILE A 238 -3.38 -7.76 -8.52
N ILE A 239 -4.39 -7.65 -7.66
CA ILE A 239 -4.53 -6.56 -6.69
C ILE A 239 -3.67 -6.91 -5.48
N PHE A 240 -2.83 -5.98 -5.06
CA PHE A 240 -1.92 -6.17 -3.92
C PHE A 240 -1.96 -4.95 -3.00
N HIS A 241 -1.54 -5.17 -1.76
CA HIS A 241 -1.52 -4.16 -0.71
C HIS A 241 -0.09 -3.76 -0.38
N LEU A 242 0.13 -2.50 -0.01
CA LEU A 242 1.43 -2.00 0.42
C LEU A 242 1.31 -1.49 1.85
N ALA A 243 2.04 -2.07 2.80
CA ALA A 243 2.17 -1.55 4.15
C ALA A 243 3.31 -0.52 4.16
N TRP A 244 2.94 0.75 4.03
CA TRP A 244 3.87 1.87 3.91
C TRP A 244 4.18 2.46 5.29
N VAL A 245 5.46 2.70 5.56
CA VAL A 245 5.95 3.43 6.74
C VAL A 245 6.28 4.86 6.32
N PRO A 246 5.47 5.86 6.73
CA PRO A 246 5.60 7.24 6.25
C PRO A 246 6.86 7.98 6.67
N ARG A 247 7.54 7.59 7.75
CA ARG A 247 8.79 8.21 8.20
C ARG A 247 9.82 7.14 8.56
N TYR A 248 10.97 7.19 7.91
CA TYR A 248 12.06 6.25 8.19
C TYR A 248 13.06 6.85 9.17
N VAL A 249 13.40 6.12 10.23
CA VAL A 249 14.34 6.55 11.27
C VAL A 249 15.38 5.45 11.51
N GLU A 250 16.66 5.83 11.51
CA GLU A 250 17.78 4.97 11.89
C GLU A 250 18.76 5.76 12.79
N PRO A 251 18.54 5.74 14.13
CA PRO A 251 19.24 6.62 15.06
C PRO A 251 20.76 6.44 15.05
N LYS A 252 21.24 5.20 14.92
CA LYS A 252 22.69 4.89 14.88
C LYS A 252 23.42 5.50 13.67
N LYS A 253 22.69 5.84 12.60
CA LYS A 253 23.23 6.52 11.41
C LYS A 253 22.85 8.00 11.36
N ASN A 254 22.20 8.54 12.39
CA ASN A 254 21.62 9.89 12.41
C ASN A 254 20.68 10.15 11.22
N ILE A 255 19.92 9.13 10.81
CA ILE A 255 18.93 9.26 9.75
C ILE A 255 17.56 9.48 10.38
N ASP A 256 16.91 10.56 9.99
CA ASP A 256 15.51 10.86 10.29
C ASP A 256 14.87 11.44 9.03
N ASN A 257 14.18 10.58 8.29
CA ASN A 257 13.60 10.89 7.01
C ASN A 257 12.09 11.08 7.12
N ASP A 258 11.70 12.28 7.54
CA ASP A 258 10.32 12.76 7.58
C ASP A 258 9.98 13.46 6.26
N PHE A 259 9.04 12.91 5.48
CA PHE A 259 8.65 13.47 4.18
C PHE A 259 8.09 14.89 4.23
N LEU A 260 7.53 15.31 5.37
CA LEU A 260 7.00 16.66 5.51
C LEU A 260 8.11 17.69 5.82
N LYS A 261 9.33 17.23 6.06
CA LYS A 261 10.49 18.09 6.36
C LYS A 261 11.64 17.93 5.37
N ASN A 262 11.81 16.72 4.82
CA ASN A 262 12.89 16.39 3.91
C ASN A 262 12.38 16.33 2.46
N HIS A 263 12.70 17.37 1.71
CA HIS A 263 12.29 17.57 0.32
C HIS A 263 13.32 17.07 -0.71
N SER A 264 14.23 16.18 -0.32
CA SER A 264 15.29 15.65 -1.19
C SER A 264 14.78 14.91 -2.44
N MET A 265 15.60 14.87 -3.49
CA MET A 265 15.32 14.10 -4.71
C MET A 265 15.16 12.59 -4.46
N SER A 266 15.79 12.06 -3.41
CA SER A 266 15.55 10.68 -3.00
C SER A 266 14.10 10.47 -2.56
N ASN A 267 13.52 11.40 -1.81
CA ASN A 267 12.12 11.32 -1.42
C ASN A 267 11.17 11.60 -2.59
N VAL A 268 11.56 12.47 -3.51
CA VAL A 268 10.80 12.71 -4.75
C VAL A 268 10.71 11.44 -5.59
N GLN A 269 11.83 10.74 -5.79
CA GLN A 269 11.85 9.45 -6.47
C GLN A 269 10.96 8.43 -5.73
N PHE A 270 11.02 8.41 -4.39
CA PHE A 270 10.20 7.47 -3.61
C PHE A 270 8.69 7.71 -3.77
N ILE A 271 8.24 8.98 -3.78
CA ILE A 271 6.83 9.29 -4.02
C ILE A 271 6.42 8.97 -5.46
N ASN A 272 7.28 9.21 -6.45
CA ASN A 272 7.03 8.76 -7.83
C ASN A 272 6.89 7.22 -7.92
N ILE A 273 7.64 6.45 -7.12
CA ILE A 273 7.43 4.98 -7.01
C ILE A 273 6.08 4.66 -6.40
N LEU A 274 5.67 5.30 -5.31
CA LEU A 274 4.36 5.06 -4.71
C LEU A 274 3.22 5.34 -5.69
N ASP A 275 3.32 6.44 -6.44
CA ASP A 275 2.33 6.78 -7.47
C ASP A 275 2.32 5.75 -8.61
N HIS A 276 3.49 5.29 -9.08
CA HIS A 276 3.58 4.17 -10.03
C HIS A 276 2.87 2.92 -9.50
N LEU A 277 3.15 2.52 -8.26
CA LEU A 277 2.51 1.36 -7.62
C LEU A 277 0.97 1.52 -7.57
N ILE A 278 0.47 2.71 -7.19
CA ILE A 278 -0.97 3.02 -7.15
C ILE A 278 -1.59 2.87 -8.55
N ASN A 279 -0.93 3.40 -9.58
CA ASN A 279 -1.38 3.29 -10.98
C ASN A 279 -1.32 1.85 -11.50
N ARG A 280 -0.68 0.93 -10.77
CA ARG A 280 -0.61 -0.52 -11.03
C ARG A 280 -1.51 -1.32 -10.09
N GLY A 281 -2.44 -0.67 -9.41
CA GLY A 281 -3.47 -1.31 -8.59
C GLY A 281 -3.05 -1.60 -7.15
N ALA A 282 -1.95 -1.03 -6.67
CA ALA A 282 -1.59 -1.11 -5.26
C ALA A 282 -2.64 -0.43 -4.37
N VAL A 283 -3.00 -1.11 -3.29
CA VAL A 283 -3.83 -0.57 -2.21
C VAL A 283 -2.91 -0.23 -1.04
N ILE A 284 -2.68 1.05 -0.80
CA ILE A 284 -1.76 1.49 0.25
C ILE A 284 -2.45 1.41 1.62
N GLY A 285 -1.71 1.01 2.63
CA GLY A 285 -2.08 1.15 4.04
C GLY A 285 -0.93 1.69 4.86
N LEU A 286 -1.26 2.26 6.01
CA LEU A 286 -0.32 2.88 6.92
C LEU A 286 0.17 1.83 7.92
N HIS A 287 1.48 1.56 7.92
CA HIS A 287 2.10 0.54 8.75
C HIS A 287 2.78 1.16 9.98
N GLY A 288 1.98 1.85 10.80
CA GLY A 288 2.50 2.80 11.77
C GLY A 288 2.85 4.15 11.13
N TYR A 289 3.53 5.00 11.90
CA TYR A 289 4.12 6.25 11.40
C TYR A 289 5.61 6.05 11.12
N THR A 290 6.33 5.48 12.09
CA THR A 290 7.77 5.24 12.00
C THR A 290 8.15 3.77 12.04
N HIS A 291 7.26 2.89 12.49
CA HIS A 291 7.56 1.47 12.71
C HIS A 291 8.81 1.28 13.59
N GLN A 292 9.01 2.16 14.58
CA GLN A 292 10.11 2.05 15.54
C GLN A 292 9.77 2.74 16.87
N TYR A 293 10.62 2.53 17.87
CA TYR A 293 10.63 3.29 19.11
C TYR A 293 12.05 3.40 19.69
N GLY A 294 12.35 4.53 20.32
CA GLY A 294 13.64 4.81 20.95
C GLY A 294 14.79 4.76 19.93
N ASN A 295 15.76 3.86 20.18
CA ASN A 295 16.96 3.71 19.36
C ASN A 295 16.85 2.58 18.30
N THR A 296 15.65 2.05 18.06
CA THR A 296 15.44 1.01 17.04
C THR A 296 15.36 1.61 15.64
N VAL A 297 15.58 0.77 14.63
CA VAL A 297 15.45 1.17 13.22
C VAL A 297 14.01 0.96 12.79
N SER A 298 13.48 1.84 11.94
CA SER A 298 12.23 1.61 11.21
C SER A 298 12.22 0.23 10.56
N THR A 299 11.02 -0.36 10.42
CA THR A 299 10.78 -1.74 9.94
C THR A 299 11.32 -2.86 10.84
N ILE A 300 12.13 -2.55 11.86
CA ILE A 300 12.61 -3.54 12.84
C ILE A 300 11.93 -3.33 14.20
N GLY A 301 11.80 -2.08 14.64
CA GLY A 301 11.25 -1.73 15.94
C GLY A 301 9.74 -1.99 16.07
N VAL A 302 9.23 -1.74 17.28
CA VAL A 302 7.80 -1.85 17.61
C VAL A 302 7.31 -0.49 18.05
N GLU A 303 6.35 0.08 17.33
CA GLU A 303 5.84 1.44 17.58
C GLU A 303 4.61 1.47 18.50
N LEU A 304 3.85 0.38 18.59
CA LEU A 304 2.65 0.26 19.43
C LEU A 304 2.68 -1.09 20.14
N SER A 305 2.63 -1.09 21.48
CA SER A 305 2.68 -2.31 22.28
C SER A 305 2.24 -2.04 23.73
N PRO A 306 2.08 -3.06 24.60
CA PRO A 306 1.77 -2.85 26.01
C PRO A 306 2.70 -1.89 26.76
N SER A 307 3.93 -1.66 26.28
CA SER A 307 4.94 -0.81 26.91
C SER A 307 5.42 0.36 26.05
N VAL A 308 4.89 0.53 24.83
CA VAL A 308 5.36 1.54 23.87
C VAL A 308 4.16 2.25 23.26
N ASN A 309 4.11 3.57 23.35
CA ASN A 309 3.00 4.41 22.85
C ASN A 309 1.59 3.89 23.26
N ASN A 310 1.52 3.30 24.46
CA ASN A 310 0.41 2.49 24.96
C ASN A 310 -0.75 3.29 25.59
N ASN A 311 -0.70 4.61 25.51
CA ASN A 311 -1.70 5.52 26.04
C ASN A 311 -2.43 6.27 24.91
N GLU A 312 -3.59 6.85 25.24
CA GLU A 312 -4.47 7.44 24.22
C GLU A 312 -3.79 8.51 23.36
N ASN A 313 -3.04 9.43 23.97
CA ASN A 313 -2.41 10.52 23.24
C ASN A 313 -1.31 10.00 22.30
N ALA A 314 -0.45 9.10 22.78
CA ALA A 314 0.63 8.55 21.97
C ALA A 314 0.10 7.70 20.79
N THR A 315 -0.95 6.89 21.01
CA THR A 315 -1.57 6.13 19.91
C THR A 315 -2.23 7.05 18.88
N LYS A 316 -2.90 8.12 19.32
CA LYS A 316 -3.46 9.13 18.41
C LYS A 316 -2.37 9.80 17.59
N GLU A 317 -1.27 10.19 18.22
CA GLU A 317 -0.15 10.84 17.54
C GLU A 317 0.44 9.97 16.43
N VAL A 318 0.59 8.66 16.64
CA VAL A 318 1.01 7.71 15.60
C VAL A 318 0.02 7.69 14.43
N ALA A 319 -1.28 7.54 14.71
CA ALA A 319 -2.31 7.48 13.67
C ALA A 319 -2.43 8.80 12.90
N GLU A 320 -2.50 9.92 13.61
CA GLU A 320 -2.68 11.26 13.05
C GLU A 320 -1.46 11.71 12.25
N SER A 321 -0.24 11.40 12.70
CA SER A 321 0.98 11.70 11.95
C SER A 321 1.02 10.93 10.63
N ALA A 322 0.75 9.62 10.67
CA ALA A 322 0.72 8.80 9.46
C ALA A 322 -0.35 9.29 8.46
N ILE A 323 -1.56 9.61 8.95
CA ILE A 323 -2.65 10.15 8.11
C ILE A 323 -2.28 11.54 7.56
N LYS A 324 -1.72 12.43 8.38
CA LYS A 324 -1.31 13.77 7.97
C LYS A 324 -0.31 13.66 6.82
N THR A 325 0.72 12.84 6.95
CA THR A 325 1.71 12.63 5.88
C THR A 325 1.07 12.10 4.61
N ALA A 326 0.22 11.07 4.71
CA ALA A 326 -0.47 10.52 3.55
C ALA A 326 -1.32 11.56 2.82
N LYS A 327 -2.16 12.31 3.56
CA LYS A 327 -3.04 13.33 2.99
C LYS A 327 -2.27 14.50 2.38
N THR A 328 -1.25 15.03 3.07
CA THR A 328 -0.42 16.13 2.55
C THR A 328 0.25 15.73 1.24
N LEU A 329 0.69 14.48 1.11
CA LEU A 329 1.34 13.96 -0.08
C LEU A 329 0.37 13.41 -1.14
N ASN A 330 -0.94 13.57 -0.94
CA ASN A 330 -1.98 12.98 -1.79
C ASN A 330 -1.84 11.46 -1.98
N ILE A 331 -1.33 10.73 -0.98
CA ILE A 331 -1.25 9.26 -1.01
C ILE A 331 -2.55 8.68 -0.44
N PRO A 332 -3.38 8.01 -1.26
CA PRO A 332 -4.59 7.36 -0.77
C PRO A 332 -4.21 6.21 0.15
N TYR A 333 -5.02 5.95 1.18
CA TYR A 333 -4.84 4.83 2.09
C TYR A 333 -6.17 4.16 2.40
N SER A 334 -6.17 2.83 2.51
CA SER A 334 -7.38 2.02 2.71
C SER A 334 -7.41 1.26 4.03
N PHE A 335 -6.25 1.09 4.68
CA PHE A 335 -6.14 0.36 5.95
C PHE A 335 -5.01 0.90 6.83
N PHE A 336 -5.04 0.52 8.11
CA PHE A 336 -3.92 0.65 9.03
C PHE A 336 -3.49 -0.72 9.54
N GLU A 337 -2.21 -0.89 9.80
CA GLU A 337 -1.62 -2.10 10.34
C GLU A 337 -0.58 -1.73 11.39
N THR A 338 -0.74 -2.25 12.60
CA THR A 338 0.22 -1.95 13.65
C THR A 338 1.52 -2.73 13.39
N PRO A 339 2.70 -2.10 13.56
CA PRO A 339 3.99 -2.79 13.48
C PRO A 339 3.98 -4.11 14.26
N HIS A 340 4.23 -5.22 13.57
CA HIS A 340 4.25 -6.59 14.12
C HIS A 340 2.97 -7.07 14.84
N TYR A 341 1.80 -6.45 14.60
CA TYR A 341 0.53 -6.75 15.29
C TYR A 341 0.60 -6.62 16.82
N ARG A 342 1.45 -5.71 17.32
CA ARG A 342 1.76 -5.63 18.75
C ARG A 342 0.80 -4.74 19.55
N ALA A 343 -0.08 -3.99 18.88
CA ALA A 343 -1.06 -3.15 19.58
C ALA A 343 -2.00 -3.98 20.46
N THR A 344 -2.26 -3.48 21.66
CA THR A 344 -3.28 -3.98 22.58
C THR A 344 -4.69 -3.62 22.10
N ARG A 345 -5.72 -4.22 22.72
CA ARG A 345 -7.11 -3.77 22.46
C ARG A 345 -7.36 -2.31 22.82
N LYS A 346 -6.62 -1.73 23.77
CA LYS A 346 -6.79 -0.31 24.13
C LYS A 346 -6.36 0.57 22.96
N GLU A 347 -5.17 0.31 22.40
CA GLU A 347 -4.65 1.00 21.22
C GLU A 347 -5.54 0.77 20.00
N GLN A 348 -5.94 -0.49 19.74
CA GLN A 348 -6.84 -0.81 18.63
C GLN A 348 -8.17 -0.05 18.69
N LYS A 349 -8.78 0.11 19.87
CA LYS A 349 -10.01 0.91 20.03
C LYS A 349 -9.84 2.39 19.70
N ILE A 350 -8.63 2.93 19.86
CA ILE A 350 -8.31 4.30 19.45
C ILE A 350 -8.18 4.34 17.93
N LEU A 351 -7.46 3.38 17.33
CA LEU A 351 -7.29 3.27 15.88
C LEU A 351 -8.62 3.06 15.14
N GLU A 352 -9.58 2.35 15.73
CA GLU A 352 -10.96 2.20 15.24
C GLU A 352 -11.68 3.54 14.99
N LYS A 353 -11.25 4.64 15.63
CA LYS A 353 -11.82 5.98 15.39
C LYS A 353 -11.34 6.60 14.08
N TYR A 354 -10.20 6.16 13.56
CA TYR A 354 -9.54 6.73 12.38
C TYR A 354 -9.62 5.82 11.15
N PHE A 355 -9.71 4.50 11.35
CA PHE A 355 -9.62 3.51 10.27
C PHE A 355 -10.83 2.58 10.20
N ARG A 356 -11.33 2.40 8.98
CA ARG A 356 -12.40 1.44 8.68
C ARG A 356 -11.89 0.01 8.63
N VAL A 357 -10.62 -0.17 8.26
CA VAL A 357 -9.96 -1.47 8.16
C VAL A 357 -8.68 -1.42 8.98
N LEU A 358 -8.59 -2.35 9.93
CA LEU A 358 -7.34 -2.69 10.60
C LEU A 358 -6.90 -4.03 10.02
N TYR A 359 -5.83 -4.02 9.23
CA TYR A 359 -5.37 -5.21 8.50
C TYR A 359 -4.46 -6.07 9.40
N GLU A 360 -5.03 -6.46 10.53
CA GLU A 360 -4.43 -7.28 11.58
C GLU A 360 -5.52 -8.05 12.34
N PRO A 361 -5.15 -9.08 13.12
CA PRO A 361 -6.10 -9.77 13.99
C PRO A 361 -6.70 -8.89 15.09
N TYR A 362 -7.89 -9.26 15.54
CA TYR A 362 -8.54 -8.61 16.69
C TYR A 362 -7.76 -8.89 17.99
N GLY A 363 -7.42 -7.85 18.74
CA GLY A 363 -6.64 -8.02 19.97
C GLY A 363 -7.30 -8.98 20.97
N GLY A 364 -6.56 -10.01 21.38
CA GLY A 364 -7.06 -11.05 22.30
C GLY A 364 -7.95 -12.13 21.66
N PHE A 365 -8.08 -12.14 20.32
CA PHE A 365 -8.74 -13.20 19.57
C PHE A 365 -8.08 -13.41 18.21
N TRP A 366 -7.44 -14.56 18.00
CA TRP A 366 -6.79 -14.87 16.73
C TRP A 366 -7.82 -15.32 15.68
N ASN A 367 -8.46 -14.36 15.02
CA ASN A 367 -9.42 -14.63 13.96
C ASN A 367 -8.73 -15.17 12.70
N LEU A 368 -9.38 -16.14 12.04
CA LEU A 368 -8.92 -16.72 10.76
C LEU A 368 -9.70 -16.19 9.55
N LYS A 369 -10.73 -15.39 9.81
CA LYS A 369 -11.61 -14.72 8.87
C LYS A 369 -11.75 -13.25 9.32
N PRO A 370 -12.09 -12.31 8.43
CA PRO A 370 -12.36 -10.93 8.82
C PRO A 370 -13.43 -10.86 9.92
N LEU A 371 -13.28 -9.88 10.80
CA LEU A 371 -14.12 -9.73 11.98
C LEU A 371 -14.53 -8.28 12.15
N ILE A 372 -15.83 -8.01 12.23
CA ILE A 372 -16.38 -6.70 12.52
C ILE A 372 -16.16 -6.40 14.00
N SER A 373 -15.60 -5.22 14.31
CA SER A 373 -15.28 -4.84 15.68
C SER A 373 -16.49 -4.92 16.60
N LEU A 374 -16.34 -5.63 17.72
CA LEU A 374 -17.34 -5.68 18.77
C LEU A 374 -17.51 -4.32 19.49
N ASN A 375 -16.55 -3.40 19.33
CA ASN A 375 -16.55 -2.12 20.04
C ASN A 375 -17.35 -1.05 19.29
N ASN A 376 -16.99 -0.73 18.03
CA ASN A 376 -17.71 0.28 17.25
C ASN A 376 -18.71 -0.33 16.23
N ARG A 377 -18.67 -1.65 15.99
CA ARG A 377 -19.48 -2.33 14.97
C ARG A 377 -19.35 -1.76 13.56
N ASN A 378 -18.22 -1.12 13.25
CA ASN A 378 -17.91 -0.51 11.97
C ASN A 378 -16.56 -1.00 11.46
N THR A 379 -15.48 -0.88 12.24
CA THR A 379 -14.14 -1.26 11.81
C THR A 379 -14.03 -2.77 11.58
N ILE A 380 -13.37 -3.20 10.50
CA ILE A 380 -13.12 -4.62 10.22
C ILE A 380 -11.65 -4.94 10.51
N TYR A 381 -11.44 -6.02 11.25
CA TYR A 381 -10.15 -6.65 11.50
C TYR A 381 -9.90 -7.74 10.47
N VAL A 382 -8.92 -7.56 9.59
CA VAL A 382 -8.60 -8.52 8.54
C VAL A 382 -7.33 -9.29 8.93
N PRO A 383 -7.40 -10.61 9.14
CA PRO A 383 -6.22 -11.39 9.55
C PRO A 383 -5.41 -11.88 8.35
N THR A 384 -4.17 -12.32 8.59
CA THR A 384 -3.29 -12.99 7.62
C THR A 384 -3.09 -14.48 7.97
N PRO A 385 -4.12 -15.33 7.88
CA PRO A 385 -4.05 -16.71 8.39
C PRO A 385 -3.13 -17.64 7.58
N LEU A 386 -2.73 -17.29 6.35
CA LEU A 386 -1.68 -18.02 5.62
C LEU A 386 -0.27 -17.60 6.07
N GLY A 387 -0.16 -16.41 6.67
CA GLY A 387 1.01 -15.87 7.36
C GLY A 387 2.07 -15.30 6.42
N TYR A 388 3.27 -15.15 6.98
CA TYR A 388 4.48 -14.68 6.30
C TYR A 388 5.02 -15.72 5.30
N VAL A 389 5.51 -15.25 4.16
CA VAL A 389 6.35 -16.02 3.23
C VAL A 389 7.75 -16.19 3.83
N LYS A 390 8.00 -17.35 4.46
CA LYS A 390 9.23 -17.62 5.21
C LYS A 390 10.39 -18.06 4.32
N ASP A 391 10.08 -18.93 3.37
CA ASP A 391 11.02 -19.49 2.41
C ASP A 391 11.44 -18.47 1.34
N ASP A 392 12.48 -18.83 0.59
CA ASP A 392 13.14 -17.93 -0.35
C ASP A 392 12.55 -17.97 -1.74
N ASP A 393 11.81 -19.03 -2.09
CA ASP A 393 11.16 -19.20 -3.40
C ASP A 393 9.62 -19.14 -3.30
N GLY A 394 9.06 -19.06 -2.09
CA GLY A 394 7.62 -18.95 -1.85
C GLY A 394 6.83 -20.24 -2.11
N LYS A 395 7.47 -21.38 -2.38
CA LYS A 395 6.79 -22.66 -2.65
C LYS A 395 6.00 -23.18 -1.45
N ILE A 396 6.45 -22.93 -0.22
CA ILE A 396 5.69 -23.28 0.99
C ILE A 396 4.38 -22.48 1.01
N MET A 397 4.44 -21.18 0.69
CA MET A 397 3.24 -20.35 0.63
C MET A 397 2.31 -20.79 -0.51
N ALA A 398 2.85 -21.06 -1.70
CA ALA A 398 2.09 -21.63 -2.82
C ALA A 398 1.32 -22.89 -2.41
N ASN A 399 1.96 -23.81 -1.67
CA ASN A 399 1.30 -25.00 -1.14
C ASN A 399 0.21 -24.69 -0.10
N ARG A 400 0.39 -23.67 0.75
CA ARG A 400 -0.65 -23.22 1.68
C ARG A 400 -1.87 -22.67 0.95
N ILE A 401 -1.66 -21.89 -0.11
CA ILE A 401 -2.73 -21.37 -0.99
C ILE A 401 -3.52 -22.54 -1.60
N LYS A 402 -2.81 -23.53 -2.17
CA LYS A 402 -3.42 -24.75 -2.75
C LYS A 402 -4.28 -25.51 -1.76
N ARG A 403 -3.77 -25.73 -0.54
CA ARG A 403 -4.51 -26.40 0.55
C ARG A 403 -5.70 -25.59 1.05
N ASN A 404 -5.61 -24.26 0.99
CA ASN A 404 -6.69 -23.38 1.45
C ASN A 404 -7.74 -23.11 0.35
N SER A 405 -7.59 -23.63 -0.87
CA SER A 405 -8.54 -23.41 -1.97
C SER A 405 -9.96 -23.86 -1.65
N THR A 406 -10.10 -24.96 -0.91
CA THR A 406 -11.37 -25.49 -0.38
C THR A 406 -11.58 -25.22 1.11
N GLY A 407 -10.61 -24.56 1.77
CA GLY A 407 -10.67 -24.26 3.19
C GLY A 407 -11.57 -23.07 3.51
N GLU A 408 -11.90 -22.88 4.79
CA GLU A 408 -12.75 -21.76 5.22
C GLU A 408 -11.97 -20.49 5.57
N LYS A 409 -10.65 -20.57 5.73
CA LYS A 409 -9.84 -19.41 6.14
C LYS A 409 -9.74 -18.42 4.98
N LEU A 410 -9.64 -17.13 5.30
CA LEU A 410 -9.30 -16.11 4.31
C LEU A 410 -7.96 -16.45 3.65
N SER A 411 -7.84 -16.36 2.33
CA SER A 411 -6.54 -16.55 1.65
C SER A 411 -5.73 -15.25 1.71
N SER A 412 -5.33 -14.85 2.91
CA SER A 412 -4.54 -13.62 3.16
C SER A 412 -3.14 -13.96 3.70
N LEU A 413 -2.14 -13.33 3.10
CA LEU A 413 -0.71 -13.52 3.35
C LEU A 413 0.05 -12.19 3.22
N PHE A 414 1.30 -12.20 3.69
CA PHE A 414 2.22 -11.08 3.49
C PHE A 414 3.62 -11.54 3.12
N VAL A 415 4.33 -10.71 2.35
CA VAL A 415 5.72 -10.89 1.97
C VAL A 415 6.48 -9.59 2.22
N HIS A 416 7.71 -9.69 2.69
CA HIS A 416 8.61 -8.54 2.69
C HIS A 416 9.25 -8.44 1.30
N PRO A 417 9.10 -7.32 0.58
CA PRO A 417 9.60 -7.16 -0.78
C PRO A 417 11.08 -7.45 -0.97
N PHE A 418 11.91 -7.29 0.06
CA PHE A 418 13.35 -7.55 -0.03
C PHE A 418 13.67 -9.00 -0.45
N LYS A 419 12.78 -9.96 -0.17
CA LYS A 419 12.92 -11.36 -0.60
C LYS A 419 12.88 -11.52 -2.12
N GLU A 420 12.20 -10.61 -2.81
CA GLU A 420 12.04 -10.65 -4.26
C GLU A 420 13.24 -10.04 -5.00
N LEU A 421 13.95 -9.09 -4.37
CA LEU A 421 14.94 -8.23 -5.04
C LEU A 421 16.11 -9.01 -5.67
N LYS A 422 16.49 -10.15 -5.10
CA LYS A 422 17.56 -11.01 -5.65
C LYS A 422 17.17 -11.74 -6.93
N TYR A 423 15.87 -11.81 -7.24
CA TYR A 423 15.33 -12.45 -8.44
C TYR A 423 15.17 -11.48 -9.61
N ILE A 424 15.48 -10.20 -9.41
CA ILE A 424 15.41 -9.16 -10.42
C ILE A 424 16.82 -8.62 -10.64
N GLU A 425 17.35 -8.84 -11.85
CA GLU A 425 18.63 -8.32 -12.29
C GLU A 425 18.38 -7.11 -13.20
N LEU A 426 18.91 -5.95 -12.82
CA LEU A 426 18.84 -4.76 -13.65
C LEU A 426 20.02 -4.74 -14.62
N LYS A 427 19.77 -4.44 -15.89
CA LYS A 427 20.84 -4.17 -16.87
C LYS A 427 21.18 -2.69 -16.84
N ASN A 428 22.37 -2.36 -17.34
CA ASN A 428 22.79 -0.97 -17.52
C ASN A 428 21.85 -0.24 -18.47
N ILE A 429 21.73 1.07 -18.28
CA ILE A 429 21.03 1.95 -19.22
C ILE A 429 21.80 1.94 -20.53
N ASP A 430 21.14 1.63 -21.64
CA ASP A 430 21.77 1.66 -22.96
C ASP A 430 21.92 3.10 -23.48
N LYS A 431 22.53 3.24 -24.66
CA LYS A 431 22.75 4.54 -25.31
C LYS A 431 21.45 5.31 -25.62
N ASP A 432 20.32 4.61 -25.70
CA ASP A 432 19.00 5.17 -25.99
C ASP A 432 18.24 5.46 -24.68
N GLY A 433 18.92 5.39 -23.53
CA GLY A 433 18.31 5.65 -22.22
C GLY A 433 17.42 4.51 -21.70
N TYR A 434 17.39 3.35 -22.37
CA TYR A 434 16.53 2.23 -21.99
C TYR A 434 17.19 1.40 -20.87
N GLY A 435 16.48 1.25 -19.75
CA GLY A 435 16.89 0.39 -18.64
C GLY A 435 16.24 -0.98 -18.71
N ASP A 436 16.96 -1.99 -19.19
CA ASP A 436 16.44 -3.37 -19.25
C ASP A 436 16.54 -4.10 -17.89
N TYR A 437 15.84 -5.24 -17.76
CA TYR A 437 15.90 -6.12 -16.59
C TYR A 437 15.58 -7.59 -16.91
N VAL A 438 16.06 -8.52 -16.09
CA VAL A 438 15.66 -9.93 -16.09
C VAL A 438 14.95 -10.23 -14.77
N TYR A 439 13.77 -10.86 -14.86
CA TYR A 439 13.01 -11.30 -13.70
C TYR A 439 12.85 -12.82 -13.73
N ASN A 440 13.47 -13.49 -12.76
CA ASN A 440 13.39 -14.93 -12.60
C ASN A 440 11.93 -15.38 -12.41
N GLN A 441 11.56 -16.49 -13.06
CA GLN A 441 10.20 -17.05 -13.01
C GLN A 441 9.98 -17.98 -11.80
N ASP A 442 11.03 -18.38 -11.06
CA ASP A 442 10.94 -19.18 -9.83
C ASP A 442 11.18 -18.31 -8.58
N SER A 443 10.61 -17.10 -8.56
CA SER A 443 10.67 -16.17 -7.44
C SER A 443 9.45 -16.31 -6.51
N PRO A 444 9.51 -15.80 -5.25
CA PRO A 444 8.38 -15.86 -4.33
C PRO A 444 7.06 -15.34 -4.92
N LEU A 445 7.05 -14.14 -5.50
CA LEU A 445 5.81 -13.61 -6.07
C LEU A 445 5.33 -14.42 -7.26
N GLN A 446 6.23 -14.92 -8.11
CA GLN A 446 5.85 -15.74 -9.27
C GLN A 446 5.16 -17.03 -8.84
N ASN A 447 5.74 -17.75 -7.88
CA ASN A 447 5.17 -18.99 -7.34
C ASN A 447 3.83 -18.76 -6.62
N ILE A 448 3.69 -17.65 -5.89
CA ILE A 448 2.44 -17.28 -5.22
C ILE A 448 1.35 -16.96 -6.25
N VAL A 449 1.66 -16.14 -7.26
CA VAL A 449 0.70 -15.76 -8.29
C VAL A 449 0.28 -16.98 -9.12
N GLN A 450 1.22 -17.86 -9.45
CA GLN A 450 0.90 -19.11 -10.13
C GLN A 450 -0.07 -19.97 -9.30
N ALA A 451 0.20 -20.16 -8.00
CA ALA A 451 -0.68 -20.92 -7.13
C ALA A 451 -2.08 -20.32 -7.01
N LEU A 452 -2.21 -18.99 -6.92
CA LEU A 452 -3.52 -18.32 -6.91
C LEU A 452 -4.29 -18.56 -8.21
N LYS A 453 -3.61 -18.48 -9.36
CA LYS A 453 -4.23 -18.71 -10.67
C LYS A 453 -4.66 -20.15 -10.86
N GLU A 454 -3.80 -21.12 -10.54
CA GLU A 454 -4.10 -22.56 -10.62
C GLU A 454 -5.32 -22.97 -9.78
N THR A 455 -5.56 -22.25 -8.68
CA THR A 455 -6.65 -22.54 -7.74
C THR A 455 -7.87 -21.66 -7.94
N GLY A 456 -7.89 -20.80 -8.97
CA GLY A 456 -9.02 -19.92 -9.26
C GLY A 456 -9.29 -18.86 -8.19
N HIS A 457 -8.30 -18.50 -7.37
CA HIS A 457 -8.45 -17.38 -6.44
C HIS A 457 -8.55 -16.06 -7.20
N VAL A 458 -9.24 -15.10 -6.60
CA VAL A 458 -9.36 -13.73 -7.09
C VAL A 458 -8.84 -12.79 -6.02
N THR A 459 -7.82 -12.01 -6.35
CA THR A 459 -7.33 -10.98 -5.44
C THR A 459 -8.29 -9.81 -5.39
N ILE A 460 -8.64 -9.37 -4.19
CA ILE A 460 -9.57 -8.25 -3.95
C ILE A 460 -8.84 -7.08 -3.29
N ARG A 461 -9.46 -5.90 -3.29
CA ARG A 461 -9.04 -4.83 -2.38
C ARG A 461 -9.59 -5.09 -0.98
N VAL A 462 -8.82 -4.79 0.06
CA VAL A 462 -9.26 -5.01 1.45
C VAL A 462 -10.43 -4.12 1.85
N ASP A 463 -10.54 -2.94 1.25
CA ASP A 463 -11.65 -2.00 1.46
C ASP A 463 -12.96 -2.42 0.77
N ASN A 464 -12.94 -3.46 -0.07
CA ASN A 464 -14.15 -4.09 -0.62
C ASN A 464 -14.84 -5.07 0.36
N LEU A 465 -14.29 -5.27 1.56
CA LEU A 465 -14.95 -6.02 2.64
C LEU A 465 -15.99 -5.16 3.39
N LYS A 466 -16.37 -4.01 2.85
CA LYS A 466 -17.41 -3.12 3.40
C LYS A 466 -18.76 -3.38 2.75
#